data_AF-A0AAI9DKJ7-F1
#
_entry.id   AF-A0AAI9DKJ7-F1
#
_cell.length_a   1.000
_cell.length_b   1.000
_cell.length_c   1.000
_cell.angle_alpha   90.00
_cell.angle_beta   90.00
_cell.angle_gamma   90.00
#
_symmetry.space_group_name_H-M   'P 1'
#
loop_
_entity.id
_entity.type
_entity.pdbx_description
1 polymer ?
#
loop_
_entity_poly.entity_id
_entity_poly.type
_entity_poly.pdbx_seq_one_letter_code
_entity_poly.pdbx_strand_id
1 'polypeptide(L)'
;MIFDVRATFEIALQTDTNLILIDLDQGASVTSDADAVISWLAANLEGGIGKRKVYYRDTDGRFDELKVNAGAFVGFAPCSEGQQTAFSKMLGQ
;
A
#
# COMPACT_ATOMS: atom_id res chain seq x y z
N MET A 1 10.32 1.70 18.31
CA MET A 1 8.86 1.83 18.13
C MET A 1 8.34 0.44 17.82
N ILE A 2 7.35 -0.05 18.55
CA ILE A 2 6.68 -1.31 18.20
C ILE A 2 5.49 -0.90 17.33
N PHE A 3 5.50 -1.27 16.06
CA PHE A 3 4.36 -1.12 15.18
C PHE A 3 3.54 -2.39 15.29
N ASP A 4 2.31 -2.29 15.79
CA ASP A 4 1.38 -3.41 15.83
C ASP A 4 0.65 -3.49 14.49
N VAL A 5 1.39 -3.87 13.44
CA VAL A 5 0.80 -4.21 12.14
C VAL A 5 0.18 -5.59 12.25
N ARG A 6 -1.13 -5.64 12.04
CA ARG A 6 -1.94 -6.85 12.05
C ARG A 6 -2.17 -7.38 10.64
N ALA A 7 -2.11 -6.49 9.64
CA ALA A 7 -2.23 -6.90 8.25
C ALA A 7 -0.98 -7.63 7.76
N THR A 8 -1.20 -8.66 6.95
CA THR A 8 -0.13 -9.34 6.22
C THR A 8 -0.14 -8.86 4.77
N PHE A 9 1.01 -8.36 4.31
CA PHE A 9 1.13 -7.81 2.97
C PHE A 9 2.55 -8.00 2.42
N GLU A 10 2.66 -7.98 1.10
CA GLU A 10 3.93 -7.92 0.38
C GLU A 10 4.14 -6.52 -0.20
N ILE A 11 5.38 -6.03 -0.25
CA ILE A 11 5.76 -4.88 -1.07
C ILE A 11 6.14 -5.39 -2.46
N ALA A 12 5.16 -5.48 -3.36
CA ALA A 12 5.31 -6.08 -4.68
C ALA A 12 6.06 -5.18 -5.68
N LEU A 13 6.00 -3.86 -5.50
CA LEU A 13 6.77 -2.91 -6.32
C LEU A 13 7.22 -1.72 -5.48
N GLN A 14 8.50 -1.35 -5.63
CA GLN A 14 9.08 -0.14 -5.07
C GLN A 14 9.85 0.61 -6.17
N THR A 15 9.38 1.81 -6.50
CA THR A 15 10.03 2.74 -7.44
C THR A 15 10.27 4.09 -6.77
N ASP A 16 10.84 5.04 -7.51
CA ASP A 16 11.01 6.43 -7.06
C ASP A 16 9.68 7.17 -6.83
N THR A 17 8.61 6.71 -7.46
CA THR A 17 7.29 7.39 -7.44
C THR A 17 6.20 6.58 -6.76
N ASN A 18 6.32 5.26 -6.69
CA ASN A 18 5.25 4.38 -6.24
C ASN A 18 5.75 3.30 -5.27
N LEU A 19 4.90 2.95 -4.32
CA LEU A 19 4.92 1.72 -3.56
C LEU A 19 3.62 0.98 -3.89
N ILE A 20 3.71 -0.29 -4.29
CA ILE A 20 2.54 -1.14 -4.52
C ILE A 20 2.62 -2.32 -3.57
N LEU A 21 1.60 -2.46 -2.74
CA LEU A 21 1.43 -3.54 -1.79
C LEU A 21 0.48 -4.60 -2.36
N ILE A 22 0.60 -5.84 -1.90
CA ILE A 22 -0.41 -6.88 -2.10
C ILE A 22 -0.89 -7.34 -0.73
N ASP A 23 -2.19 -7.24 -0.49
CA ASP A 23 -2.83 -7.86 0.66
C ASP A 23 -2.77 -9.39 0.52
N LEU A 24 -2.31 -10.09 1.57
CA LEU A 24 -2.14 -11.54 1.56
C LEU A 24 -3.34 -12.31 2.11
N ASP A 25 -4.38 -11.62 2.57
CA ASP A 25 -5.62 -12.22 3.13
C ASP A 25 -5.38 -13.17 4.32
N GLN A 26 -4.39 -12.89 5.17
CA GLN A 26 -4.10 -13.69 6.36
C GLN A 26 -4.38 -12.88 7.63
N GLY A 27 -5.65 -12.63 7.90
CA GLY A 27 -6.12 -11.93 9.10
C GLY A 27 -6.66 -10.54 8.80
N ALA A 28 -6.10 -9.50 9.42
CA ALA A 28 -6.51 -8.13 9.11
C ALA A 28 -6.10 -7.79 7.67
N SER A 29 -6.97 -7.10 6.93
CA SER A 29 -6.64 -6.57 5.61
C SER A 29 -5.88 -5.25 5.73
N VAL A 30 -5.15 -4.89 4.68
CA VAL A 30 -4.53 -3.57 4.51
C VAL A 30 -5.57 -2.45 4.67
N THR A 31 -6.80 -2.66 4.20
CA THR A 31 -7.91 -1.70 4.39
C THR A 31 -8.24 -1.50 5.86
N SER A 32 -8.32 -2.57 6.64
CA SER A 32 -8.71 -2.51 8.07
C SER A 32 -7.58 -2.09 9.02
N ASP A 33 -6.34 -2.05 8.53
CA ASP A 33 -5.14 -1.76 9.30
C ASP A 33 -4.28 -0.63 8.70
N ALA A 34 -4.87 0.19 7.83
CA ALA A 34 -4.18 1.16 6.97
C ALA A 34 -3.22 2.11 7.73
N ASP A 35 -3.63 2.65 8.87
CA ASP A 35 -2.79 3.53 9.69
C ASP A 35 -1.51 2.83 10.18
N ALA A 36 -1.63 1.58 10.64
CA ALA A 36 -0.50 0.78 11.10
C ALA A 36 0.41 0.41 9.93
N VAL A 37 -0.16 0.02 8.79
CA VAL A 37 0.58 -0.28 7.55
C VAL A 37 1.41 0.93 7.10
N ILE A 38 0.80 2.11 7.01
CA ILE A 38 1.50 3.35 6.62
C ILE A 38 2.60 3.70 7.62
N SER A 39 2.33 3.60 8.93
CA SER A 39 3.33 3.85 9.98
C SER A 39 4.51 2.88 9.88
N TRP A 40 4.24 1.61 9.61
CA TRP A 40 5.25 0.58 9.43
C TRP A 40 6.10 0.87 8.18
N LEU A 41 5.49 1.20 7.04
CA LEU A 41 6.22 1.54 5.81
C LEU A 41 7.12 2.77 6.00
N ALA A 42 6.62 3.80 6.69
CA ALA A 42 7.38 5.01 6.96
C ALA A 42 8.62 4.75 7.82
N ALA A 43 8.59 3.73 8.68
CA ALA A 43 9.68 3.42 9.60
C ALA A 43 10.62 2.31 9.13
N ASN A 44 10.15 1.39 8.28
CA ASN A 44 10.91 0.20 7.88
C ASN A 44 11.49 0.28 6.48
N LEU A 45 11.03 1.20 5.63
CA LEU A 45 11.66 1.47 4.34
C LEU A 45 12.83 2.43 4.50
N GLU A 46 13.94 2.15 3.81
CA GLU A 46 15.03 3.11 3.68
C GLU A 46 14.50 4.39 3.01
N GLY A 47 14.65 5.53 3.69
CA GLY A 47 14.05 6.81 3.28
C GLY A 47 12.55 6.96 3.56
N GLY A 48 11.92 6.03 4.27
CA GLY A 48 10.49 6.04 4.62
C GLY A 48 9.59 6.00 3.39
N ILE A 49 8.37 6.53 3.44
CA ILE A 49 7.50 6.60 2.24
C ILE A 49 7.99 7.71 1.27
N GLY A 50 8.52 8.81 1.80
CA GLY A 50 8.95 9.96 1.01
C GLY A 50 7.78 10.62 0.27
N LYS A 51 7.98 10.96 -1.02
CA LYS A 51 6.94 11.54 -1.89
C LYS A 51 6.18 10.48 -2.70
N ARG A 52 6.42 9.20 -2.44
CA ARG A 52 5.83 8.10 -3.21
C ARG A 52 4.34 8.00 -2.92
N LYS A 53 3.59 7.65 -3.95
CA LYS A 53 2.21 7.21 -3.79
C LYS A 53 2.19 5.77 -3.31
N VAL A 54 1.30 5.46 -2.38
CA VAL A 54 1.15 4.11 -1.86
C VAL A 54 -0.16 3.54 -2.40
N TYR A 55 -0.06 2.42 -3.09
CA TYR A 55 -1.19 1.66 -3.60
C TYR A 55 -1.16 0.28 -2.97
N TYR A 56 -2.31 -0.37 -2.92
CA TYR A 56 -2.39 -1.77 -2.53
C TYR A 56 -3.41 -2.49 -3.39
N ARG A 57 -3.17 -3.77 -3.67
CA ARG A 57 -4.16 -4.68 -4.21
C ARG A 57 -4.89 -5.36 -3.05
N ASP A 58 -6.20 -5.22 -3.00
CA ASP A 58 -7.04 -5.93 -2.04
C ASP A 58 -7.24 -7.41 -2.41
N THR A 59 -7.99 -8.13 -1.58
CA THR A 59 -8.32 -9.55 -1.74
C THR A 59 -9.21 -9.82 -2.95
N ASP A 60 -9.97 -8.81 -3.40
CA ASP A 60 -10.82 -8.86 -4.58
C ASP A 60 -10.02 -8.57 -5.88
N GLY A 61 -8.70 -8.35 -5.76
CA GLY A 61 -7.79 -8.11 -6.87
C GLY A 61 -7.81 -6.67 -7.39
N ARG A 62 -8.47 -5.75 -6.69
CA ARG A 62 -8.56 -4.34 -7.10
C ARG A 62 -7.48 -3.51 -6.42
N PHE A 63 -6.96 -2.53 -7.15
CA PHE A 63 -6.00 -1.58 -6.63
C PHE A 63 -6.67 -0.32 -6.10
N ASP A 64 -6.32 0.10 -4.89
CA ASP A 64 -6.71 1.39 -4.30
C ASP A 64 -5.47 2.14 -3.79
N GLU A 65 -5.56 3.46 -3.69
CA GLU A 65 -4.54 4.31 -3.10
C GLU A 65 -4.75 4.42 -1.58
N LEU A 66 -3.71 4.13 -0.80
CA LEU A 66 -3.58 4.59 0.57
C LEU A 66 -3.07 6.03 0.55
N LYS A 67 -3.96 7.01 0.75
CA LYS A 67 -3.55 8.41 0.75
C LYS A 67 -2.73 8.71 1.99
N VAL A 68 -1.54 9.27 1.75
CA VAL A 68 -0.63 9.70 2.81
C VAL A 68 -0.46 11.21 2.74
N ASN A 69 -0.60 11.89 3.88
CA ASN A 69 -0.27 13.30 4.04
C ASN A 69 0.66 13.47 5.23
N ALA A 70 1.78 14.16 5.03
CA ALA A 70 2.81 14.37 6.06
C ALA A 70 3.24 13.08 6.79
N GLY A 71 3.27 11.95 6.07
CA GLY A 71 3.66 10.64 6.62
C GLY A 71 2.55 9.88 7.37
N ALA A 72 1.36 10.45 7.49
CA ALA A 72 0.20 9.81 8.11
C ALA A 72 -0.83 9.38 7.06
N PHE A 73 -1.54 8.29 7.33
CA PHE A 73 -2.68 7.87 6.53
C PHE A 73 -3.84 8.87 6.68
N VAL A 74 -4.51 9.20 5.58
CA VAL A 74 -5.63 10.17 5.59
C VAL A 74 -6.87 9.68 4.83
N GLY A 75 -6.86 8.45 4.35
CA GLY A 75 -8.00 7.83 3.69
C GLY A 75 -7.64 7.10 2.39
N PHE A 76 -8.67 6.67 1.68
CA PHE A 76 -8.55 5.87 0.47
C PHE A 76 -8.92 6.67 -0.78
N ALA A 77 -8.44 6.23 -1.95
CA ALA A 77 -9.06 6.55 -3.23
C ALA A 77 -9.06 5.34 -4.15
N PRO A 78 -10.12 5.17 -4.95
CA PRO A 78 -10.11 4.14 -5.98
C PRO A 78 -9.07 4.46 -7.05
N CYS A 79 -8.31 3.45 -7.50
CA CYS A 79 -7.50 3.62 -8.70
C CYS A 79 -8.40 3.65 -9.94
N SER A 80 -8.10 4.54 -10.88
CA SER A 80 -8.74 4.60 -12.20
C SER A 80 -8.52 3.30 -13.00
N GLU A 81 -9.37 3.01 -13.98
CA GLU A 81 -9.23 1.81 -14.83
C GLU A 81 -7.84 1.70 -15.51
N GLY A 82 -7.28 2.83 -15.92
CA GLY A 82 -5.92 2.88 -16.48
C GLY A 82 -4.85 2.50 -15.45
N GLN A 83 -5.01 2.93 -14.20
CA GLN A 83 -4.12 2.53 -13.10
C GLN A 83 -4.29 1.05 -12.75
N GLN A 84 -5.53 0.54 -12.67
CA GLN A 84 -5.80 -0.89 -12.46
C GLN A 84 -5.02 -1.73 -13.48
N THR A 85 -5.19 -1.41 -14.77
CA THR A 85 -4.55 -2.12 -15.88
C THR A 85 -3.02 -1.98 -15.84
N ALA A 86 -2.50 -0.78 -15.58
CA ALA A 86 -1.07 -0.54 -15.53
C ALA A 86 -0.39 -1.31 -14.40
N PHE A 87 -1.00 -1.33 -13.21
CA PHE A 87 -0.45 -2.02 -12.05
C PHE A 87 -0.51 -3.55 -12.19
N SER A 88 -1.62 -4.13 -12.66
CA SER A 88 -1.67 -5.56 -12.99
C SER A 88 -0.55 -5.95 -13.95
N LYS A 89 -0.37 -5.18 -15.03
CA LYS A 89 0.69 -5.43 -16.02
C LYS A 89 2.09 -5.31 -15.44
N MET A 90 2.34 -4.32 -14.57
CA MET A 90 3.65 -4.15 -13.90
C MET A 90 3.96 -5.33 -12.97
N LEU A 91 2.95 -5.93 -12.35
CA LEU A 91 3.08 -7.07 -11.45
C LEU A 91 3.01 -8.43 -12.16
N GLY A 92 2.83 -8.47 -13.48
CA GLY A 92 2.73 -9.71 -14.25
C GLY A 92 1.45 -10.51 -14.01
N GLN A 93 0.34 -9.82 -13.70
CA GLN A 93 -0.97 -10.39 -13.36
C GLN A 93 -2.01 -10.10 -14.43
#